data_AF-A0A853K9J4-F1
#
_entry.id   AF-A0A853K9J4-F1
#
_cell.length_a   1.000
_cell.length_b   1.000
_cell.length_c   1.000
_cell.angle_alpha   90.00
_cell.angle_beta   90.00
_cell.angle_gamma   90.00
#
_symmetry.space_group_name_H-M   'P 1'
#
loop_
_entity.id
_entity.type
_entity.pdbx_description
1 polymer ?
#
loop_
_entity_poly.entity_id
_entity_poly.type
_entity_poly.pdbx_seq_one_letter_code
_entity_poly.pdbx_strand_id
1 'polypeptide(L)'
;MRSSETHLARRASRHEGILTLDERLLAYLHCYNIRRDYFLCHEYGESLWLDSGRPEALKGLIQAAVCLYHLENGNVRGAYPMWLRAKAYMQSIRPVYEQIDIESLLRDTQRVFDHLPRDLFERVVPEQRIALLQLPIVTLRILDSNLAEQVKTMTLPPLHGDEAEGGDRDDAHHLT
;
A
#
# COMPACT_ATOMS: atom_id res chain seq x y z
N MET A 1 31.50 -24.04 24.43
CA MET A 1 30.71 -24.47 23.26
C MET A 1 29.28 -24.05 23.50
N ARG A 2 28.89 -22.86 23.01
CA ARG A 2 27.53 -22.31 23.17
C ARG A 2 26.76 -22.53 21.87
N SER A 3 25.57 -23.07 22.04
CA SER A 3 24.63 -23.53 21.04
C SER A 3 24.27 -22.46 20.01
N SER A 4 24.28 -22.87 18.75
CA SER A 4 23.63 -22.21 17.63
C SER A 4 22.29 -22.90 17.40
N GLU A 5 21.18 -22.21 17.65
CA GLU A 5 19.85 -22.63 17.20
C GLU A 5 19.15 -21.45 16.51
N THR A 6 19.43 -21.38 15.20
CA THR A 6 18.44 -21.26 14.11
C THR A 6 17.16 -20.46 14.38
N HIS A 7 17.22 -19.23 13.87
CA HIS A 7 16.18 -18.55 13.08
C HIS A 7 15.27 -19.55 12.35
N LEU A 8 14.02 -19.71 12.78
CA LEU A 8 12.96 -20.25 11.94
C LEU A 8 11.67 -19.49 12.19
N ALA A 9 11.29 -18.74 11.16
CA ALA A 9 10.03 -18.05 11.01
C ALA A 9 8.86 -18.94 11.48
N ARG A 10 7.97 -18.35 12.27
CA ARG A 10 6.69 -18.97 12.63
C ARG A 10 5.96 -19.34 11.33
N ARG A 11 5.81 -20.65 11.12
CA ARG A 11 4.96 -21.25 10.08
C ARG A 11 3.57 -20.61 10.16
N ALA A 12 3.16 -19.95 9.09
CA ALA A 12 1.74 -19.77 8.79
C ALA A 12 1.08 -21.15 8.83
N SER A 13 0.11 -21.32 9.72
CA SER A 13 -0.61 -22.58 9.88
C SER A 13 -1.37 -22.87 8.59
N ARG A 14 -0.92 -23.90 7.86
CA ARG A 14 -1.64 -24.45 6.72
C ARG A 14 -2.75 -25.33 7.25
N HIS A 15 -3.92 -24.75 7.47
CA HIS A 15 -5.18 -25.51 7.54
C HIS A 15 -5.93 -25.39 6.22
N GLU A 16 -6.61 -26.47 5.86
CA GLU A 16 -7.26 -26.73 4.59
C GLU A 16 -8.18 -25.57 4.14
N GLY A 17 -8.00 -25.11 2.89
CA GLY A 17 -9.05 -24.42 2.14
C GLY A 17 -9.18 -22.89 2.26
N ILE A 18 -8.48 -22.21 3.16
CA ILE A 18 -8.51 -20.73 3.24
C ILE A 18 -7.08 -20.23 3.48
N LEU A 19 -6.51 -19.50 2.51
CA LEU A 19 -5.36 -18.66 2.79
C LEU A 19 -5.82 -17.57 3.77
N THR A 20 -5.54 -17.70 5.06
CA THR A 20 -5.83 -16.64 6.03
C THR A 20 -4.77 -15.57 5.85
N LEU A 21 -5.07 -14.56 5.03
CA LEU A 21 -4.27 -13.35 4.90
C LEU A 21 -4.25 -12.62 6.24
N ASP A 22 -3.15 -11.94 6.55
CA ASP A 22 -3.10 -11.07 7.72
C ASP A 22 -4.20 -10.00 7.61
N GLU A 23 -4.94 -9.77 8.70
CA GLU A 23 -6.08 -8.85 8.72
C GLU A 23 -5.68 -7.42 8.33
N ARG A 24 -4.43 -7.02 8.60
CA ARG A 24 -3.93 -5.69 8.21
C ARG A 24 -3.68 -5.59 6.72
N LEU A 25 -3.29 -6.69 6.06
CA LEU A 25 -3.20 -6.70 4.60
C LEU A 25 -4.60 -6.69 3.98
N LEU A 26 -5.58 -7.37 4.59
CA LEU A 26 -6.97 -7.26 4.17
C LEU A 26 -7.50 -5.82 4.34
N ALA A 27 -7.18 -5.16 5.47
CA ALA A 27 -7.52 -3.77 5.75
C ALA A 27 -6.87 -2.82 4.74
N TYR A 28 -5.60 -3.02 4.43
CA TYR A 28 -4.88 -2.30 3.38
C TYR A 28 -5.64 -2.41 2.04
N LEU A 29 -6.03 -3.63 1.63
CA LEU A 29 -6.74 -3.84 0.37
C LEU A 29 -8.12 -3.18 0.37
N HIS A 30 -8.85 -3.22 1.49
CA HIS A 30 -10.13 -2.54 1.65
C HIS A 30 -9.98 -1.02 1.55
N CYS A 31 -9.00 -0.46 2.27
CA CYS A 31 -8.70 0.97 2.21
C CYS A 31 -8.32 1.42 0.80
N TYR A 32 -7.52 0.61 0.10
CA TYR A 32 -7.06 0.94 -1.25
C TYR A 32 -8.19 0.89 -2.27
N ASN A 33 -8.97 -0.19 -2.30
CA ASN A 33 -9.95 -0.45 -3.35
C ASN A 33 -11.34 0.15 -3.07
N ILE A 34 -11.76 0.18 -1.81
CA ILE A 34 -13.12 0.54 -1.42
C ILE A 34 -13.16 1.97 -0.88
N ARG A 35 -12.35 2.27 0.15
CA ARG A 35 -12.38 3.58 0.79
C ARG A 35 -11.63 4.67 0.02
N ARG A 36 -10.66 4.28 -0.81
CA ARG A 36 -9.68 5.19 -1.44
C ARG A 36 -8.93 6.03 -0.41
N ASP A 37 -8.61 5.39 0.72
CA ASP A 37 -7.94 6.03 1.85
C ASP A 37 -6.49 5.52 1.90
N TYR A 38 -5.63 6.18 1.13
CA TYR A 38 -4.22 5.78 0.99
C TYR A 38 -3.39 6.08 2.24
N PHE A 39 -3.86 7.00 3.10
CA PHE A 39 -3.29 7.19 4.43
C PHE A 39 -3.55 5.96 5.30
N LEU A 40 -4.79 5.47 5.38
CA LEU A 40 -5.05 4.22 6.11
C LEU A 40 -4.33 3.01 5.50
N CYS A 41 -4.11 2.99 4.19
CA CYS A 41 -3.24 1.98 3.58
C CYS A 41 -1.83 2.02 4.17
N HIS A 42 -1.26 3.22 4.34
CA HIS A 42 0.04 3.38 5.00
C HIS A 42 0.01 2.81 6.42
N GLU A 43 -0.97 3.20 7.24
CA GLU A 43 -1.06 2.78 8.65
C GLU A 43 -1.13 1.24 8.81
N TYR A 44 -2.07 0.58 8.12
CA TYR A 44 -2.18 -0.88 8.19
C TYR A 44 -0.98 -1.60 7.57
N GLY A 45 -0.47 -1.07 6.45
CA GLY A 45 0.68 -1.63 5.78
C GLY A 45 1.96 -1.54 6.61
N GLU A 46 2.22 -0.39 7.24
CA GLU A 46 3.39 -0.18 8.09
C GLU A 46 3.33 -1.05 9.34
N SER A 47 2.17 -1.14 10.00
CA SER A 47 1.97 -2.05 11.13
C SER A 47 2.34 -3.49 10.76
N LEU A 48 1.83 -3.98 9.62
CA LEU A 48 2.17 -5.32 9.13
C LEU A 48 3.67 -5.45 8.78
N TRP A 49 4.24 -4.44 8.12
CA TRP A 49 5.64 -4.45 7.69
C TRP A 49 6.60 -4.50 8.87
N LEU A 50 6.34 -3.72 9.93
CA LEU A 50 7.14 -3.73 11.15
C LEU A 50 7.14 -5.11 11.82
N ASP A 51 5.99 -5.75 11.94
CA ASP A 51 5.84 -7.05 12.61
C ASP A 51 6.31 -8.24 11.76
N SER A 52 6.39 -8.06 10.44
CA SER A 52 6.77 -9.12 9.50
C SER A 52 8.27 -9.16 9.18
N GLY A 53 9.11 -8.45 9.93
CA GLY A 53 10.55 -8.37 9.66
C GLY A 53 10.90 -7.49 8.46
N ARG A 54 10.03 -6.53 8.14
CA ARG A 54 10.24 -5.47 7.15
C ARG A 54 10.50 -5.94 5.71
N PRO A 55 9.69 -6.85 5.14
CA PRO A 55 9.93 -7.36 3.79
C PRO A 55 9.80 -6.24 2.74
N GLU A 56 10.68 -6.27 1.73
CA GLU A 56 10.67 -5.30 0.62
C GLU A 56 9.33 -5.32 -0.16
N ALA A 57 8.67 -6.48 -0.21
CA ALA A 57 7.37 -6.65 -0.84
C ALA A 57 6.31 -5.67 -0.29
N LEU A 58 6.14 -5.67 1.04
CA LEU A 58 5.21 -4.79 1.73
C LEU A 58 5.66 -3.34 1.63
N LYS A 59 6.98 -3.06 1.71
CA LYS A 59 7.51 -1.71 1.50
C LYS A 59 7.11 -1.15 0.13
N GLY A 60 7.16 -1.98 -0.92
CA GLY A 60 6.70 -1.61 -2.26
C GLY A 60 5.21 -1.27 -2.32
N LEU A 61 4.35 -2.08 -1.69
CA LEU A 61 2.91 -1.81 -1.61
C LEU A 61 2.60 -0.54 -0.80
N ILE A 62 3.24 -0.35 0.35
CA ILE A 62 3.07 0.85 1.18
C ILE A 62 3.44 2.09 0.37
N GLN A 63 4.62 2.11 -0.26
CA GLN A 63 5.05 3.26 -1.06
C GLN A 63 4.16 3.49 -2.29
N ALA A 64 3.53 2.44 -2.85
CA ALA A 64 2.57 2.59 -3.93
C ALA A 64 1.28 3.31 -3.47
N ALA A 65 0.81 3.06 -2.24
CA ALA A 65 -0.29 3.84 -1.67
C ALA A 65 0.15 5.27 -1.32
N VAL A 66 1.29 5.43 -0.65
CA VAL A 66 1.81 6.76 -0.25
C VAL A 66 2.06 7.68 -1.45
N CYS A 67 2.49 7.14 -2.59
CA CYS A 67 2.68 7.95 -3.78
C CYS A 67 1.36 8.55 -4.31
N LEU A 68 0.25 7.81 -4.19
CA LEU A 68 -1.08 8.30 -4.56
C LEU A 68 -1.61 9.29 -3.53
N TYR A 69 -1.40 9.03 -2.24
CA TYR A 69 -1.71 9.99 -1.16
C TYR A 69 -1.04 11.35 -1.40
N HIS A 70 0.28 11.36 -1.65
CA HIS A 70 0.99 12.60 -1.97
C HIS A 70 0.44 13.28 -3.22
N LEU A 71 0.09 12.50 -4.24
CA LEU A 71 -0.47 13.04 -5.47
C LEU A 71 -1.81 13.72 -5.23
N GLU A 72 -2.73 13.07 -4.51
CA GLU A 72 -4.06 13.61 -4.20
C GLU A 72 -3.97 14.90 -3.39
N ASN A 73 -3.01 14.99 -2.46
CA ASN A 73 -2.75 16.21 -1.68
C ASN A 73 -1.93 17.27 -2.45
N GLY A 74 -1.76 17.11 -3.77
CA GLY A 74 -1.09 18.10 -4.62
C GLY A 74 0.45 18.08 -4.54
N ASN A 75 1.04 17.19 -3.74
CA ASN A 75 2.49 16.99 -3.62
C ASN A 75 3.03 16.07 -4.73
N VAL A 76 2.99 16.54 -5.97
CA VAL A 76 3.51 15.80 -7.13
C VAL A 76 5.03 15.58 -7.01
N ARG A 77 5.74 16.59 -6.47
CA ARG A 77 7.18 16.54 -6.17
C ARG A 77 7.56 15.34 -5.31
N GLY A 78 6.75 14.98 -4.33
CA GLY A 78 6.94 13.80 -3.47
C GLY A 78 6.41 12.52 -4.10
N ALA A 79 5.26 12.59 -4.76
CA ALA A 79 4.57 11.45 -5.34
C ALA A 79 5.42 10.68 -6.36
N TYR A 80 5.99 11.35 -7.36
CA TYR A 80 6.67 10.65 -8.45
C TYR A 80 7.97 9.94 -8.03
N PRO A 81 8.87 10.57 -7.25
CA PRO A 81 10.03 9.85 -6.70
C PRO A 81 9.64 8.69 -5.78
N MET A 82 8.56 8.82 -5.01
CA MET A 82 8.04 7.72 -4.18
C MET A 82 7.59 6.54 -5.07
N TRP A 83 6.88 6.84 -6.16
CA TRP A 83 6.46 5.86 -7.15
C TRP A 83 7.65 5.10 -7.76
N LEU A 84 8.72 5.79 -8.15
CA LEU A 84 9.90 5.14 -8.72
C LEU A 84 10.57 4.15 -7.75
N ARG A 85 10.60 4.47 -6.44
CA ARG A 85 11.11 3.57 -5.39
C ARG A 85 10.18 2.38 -5.19
N ALA A 86 8.87 2.63 -5.07
CA ALA A 86 7.85 1.59 -4.94
C ALA A 86 7.96 0.58 -6.10
N LYS A 87 8.06 1.08 -7.33
CA LYS A 87 8.24 0.29 -8.55
C LYS A 87 9.48 -0.60 -8.51
N ALA A 88 10.59 -0.12 -7.95
CA ALA A 88 11.82 -0.90 -7.81
C ALA A 88 11.64 -2.07 -6.84
N TYR A 89 11.09 -1.83 -5.65
CA TYR A 89 10.77 -2.89 -4.68
C TYR A 89 9.80 -3.91 -5.27
N MET A 90 8.78 -3.45 -6.02
CA MET A 90 7.78 -4.35 -6.58
C MET A 90 8.27 -5.20 -7.75
N GLN A 91 9.42 -4.91 -8.38
CA GLN A 91 9.96 -5.78 -9.44
C GLN A 91 10.25 -7.20 -8.93
N SER A 92 10.69 -7.35 -7.68
CA SER A 92 11.09 -8.64 -7.11
C SER A 92 9.90 -9.55 -6.76
N ILE A 93 8.69 -9.01 -6.72
CA ILE A 93 7.46 -9.72 -6.32
C ILE A 93 6.46 -9.89 -7.47
N ARG A 94 6.89 -9.63 -8.71
CA ARG A 94 6.09 -9.90 -9.91
C ARG A 94 5.97 -11.41 -10.18
N PRO A 95 4.90 -11.86 -10.88
CA PRO A 95 3.74 -11.05 -11.30
C PRO A 95 2.67 -10.94 -10.21
N VAL A 96 2.75 -11.76 -9.15
CA VAL A 96 1.72 -11.90 -8.13
C VAL A 96 2.36 -11.96 -6.74
N TYR A 97 1.78 -11.22 -5.80
CA TYR A 97 2.12 -11.29 -4.39
C TYR A 97 0.84 -11.37 -3.57
N GLU A 98 0.68 -12.40 -2.74
CA GLU A 98 -0.50 -12.57 -1.87
C GLU A 98 -1.85 -12.39 -2.60
N GLN A 99 -2.00 -13.02 -3.77
CA GLN A 99 -3.16 -12.92 -4.67
C GLN A 99 -3.39 -11.53 -5.30
N ILE A 100 -2.46 -10.59 -5.15
CA ILE A 100 -2.49 -9.27 -5.80
C ILE A 100 -1.74 -9.36 -7.12
N ASP A 101 -2.37 -8.94 -8.21
CA ASP A 101 -1.73 -8.77 -9.53
C ASP A 101 -0.83 -7.53 -9.53
N ILE A 102 0.45 -7.75 -9.21
CA ILE A 102 1.48 -6.72 -9.16
C ILE A 102 1.77 -6.16 -10.54
N GLU A 103 1.66 -6.97 -11.59
CA GLU A 103 1.85 -6.52 -12.97
C GLU A 103 0.86 -5.41 -13.34
N SER A 104 -0.40 -5.58 -12.96
CA SER A 104 -1.45 -4.60 -13.22
C SER A 104 -1.33 -3.38 -12.33
N LEU A 105 -1.02 -3.55 -11.04
CA LEU A 105 -0.69 -2.41 -10.17
C LEU A 105 0.43 -1.56 -10.79
N LEU A 106 1.51 -2.19 -11.23
CA LEU A 106 2.66 -1.49 -11.81
C LEU A 106 2.29 -0.66 -13.03
N ARG A 107 1.51 -1.26 -13.94
CA ARG A 107 1.05 -0.64 -15.17
C ARG A 107 0.04 0.49 -14.90
N ASP A 108 -0.92 0.26 -14.00
CA ASP A 108 -2.01 1.19 -13.77
C ASP A 108 -1.55 2.41 -12.98
N THR A 109 -0.65 2.24 -11.99
CA THR A 109 -0.02 3.40 -11.33
C THR A 109 0.88 4.18 -12.28
N GLN A 110 1.63 3.51 -13.17
CA GLN A 110 2.42 4.22 -14.19
C GLN A 110 1.54 5.07 -15.10
N ARG A 111 0.36 4.56 -15.50
CA ARG A 111 -0.61 5.33 -16.32
C ARG A 111 -1.05 6.62 -15.62
N VAL A 112 -1.19 6.64 -14.29
CA VAL A 112 -1.50 7.88 -13.55
C VAL A 112 -0.44 8.95 -13.82
N PHE A 113 0.83 8.61 -13.64
CA PHE A 113 1.94 9.55 -13.87
C PHE A 113 2.14 9.89 -15.35
N ASP A 114 1.79 8.99 -16.27
CA ASP A 114 1.85 9.28 -17.71
C ASP A 114 0.84 10.36 -18.12
N HIS A 115 -0.31 10.46 -17.44
CA HIS A 115 -1.34 11.49 -17.67
C HIS A 115 -1.04 12.83 -16.98
N LEU A 116 -0.01 12.90 -16.12
CA LEU A 116 0.36 14.15 -15.47
C LEU A 116 1.06 15.12 -16.45
N PRO A 117 0.64 16.40 -16.47
CA PRO A 117 1.39 17.45 -17.15
C PRO A 117 2.83 17.52 -16.62
N ARG A 118 3.80 17.57 -17.54
CA ARG A 118 5.22 17.46 -17.22
C ARG A 118 5.73 18.58 -16.30
N ASP A 119 5.11 19.76 -16.38
CA ASP A 119 5.46 20.92 -15.55
C ASP A 119 5.10 20.76 -14.07
N LEU A 120 4.30 19.74 -13.71
CA LEU A 120 3.90 19.49 -12.33
C LEU A 120 4.87 18.62 -11.53
N PHE A 121 5.75 17.85 -12.18
CA PHE A 121 6.55 16.80 -11.54
C PHE A 121 7.46 17.27 -10.39
N GLU A 122 7.81 18.55 -10.36
CA GLU A 122 8.67 19.14 -9.33
C GLU A 122 7.93 20.15 -8.44
N ARG A 123 6.58 20.13 -8.47
CA ARG A 123 5.75 21.11 -7.79
C ARG A 123 4.93 20.51 -6.66
N VAL A 124 4.61 21.37 -5.72
CA VAL A 124 3.43 21.23 -4.85
C VAL A 124 2.40 22.22 -5.39
N VAL A 125 1.19 21.74 -5.65
CA VAL A 125 0.06 22.52 -6.14
C VAL A 125 -1.14 22.32 -5.23
N PRO A 126 -2.17 23.19 -5.26
CA PRO A 126 -3.40 22.91 -4.54
C PRO A 126 -4.01 21.57 -4.99
N GLU A 127 -4.53 20.77 -4.05
CA GLU A 127 -5.18 19.47 -4.33
C GLU A 127 -6.27 19.58 -5.42
N GLN A 128 -6.99 20.70 -5.49
CA GLN A 128 -8.04 20.92 -6.49
C GLN A 128 -7.46 20.94 -7.92
N ARG A 129 -6.21 21.37 -8.08
CA ARG A 129 -5.49 21.32 -9.36
C ARG A 129 -5.33 19.87 -9.83
N ILE A 130 -5.04 18.94 -8.92
CA ILE A 130 -4.90 17.52 -9.23
C ILE A 130 -6.27 16.89 -9.48
N ALA A 131 -7.28 17.20 -8.64
CA ALA A 131 -8.64 16.69 -8.81
C ALA A 131 -9.24 17.03 -10.19
N LEU A 132 -8.96 18.23 -10.70
CA LEU A 132 -9.43 18.66 -12.04
C LEU A 132 -8.81 17.88 -13.20
N LEU A 133 -7.68 17.20 -13.00
CA LEU A 133 -7.03 16.39 -14.05
C LEU A 133 -7.77 15.08 -14.33
N GLN A 134 -8.68 14.66 -13.44
CA GLN A 134 -9.46 13.41 -13.58
C GLN A 134 -8.56 12.21 -13.90
N LEU A 135 -7.50 12.05 -13.11
CA LEU A 135 -6.50 11.02 -13.33
C LEU A 135 -7.13 9.61 -13.22
N PRO A 136 -6.56 8.61 -13.91
CA PRO A 136 -7.02 7.22 -13.81
C PRO A 136 -7.02 6.73 -12.35
N ILE A 137 -8.09 6.05 -11.95
CA ILE A 137 -8.17 5.41 -10.64
C ILE A 137 -7.45 4.06 -10.71
N VAL A 138 -6.55 3.80 -9.76
CA VAL A 138 -5.85 2.52 -9.64
C VAL A 138 -6.66 1.59 -8.73
N THR A 139 -6.97 0.38 -9.17
CA THR A 139 -7.60 -0.66 -8.35
C THR A 139 -6.69 -1.87 -8.30
N LEU A 140 -6.40 -2.36 -7.10
CA LEU A 140 -5.66 -3.61 -6.92
C LEU A 140 -6.52 -4.76 -7.41
N ARG A 141 -6.06 -5.45 -8.45
CA ARG A 141 -6.71 -6.67 -8.93
C ARG A 141 -6.34 -7.83 -8.00
N ILE A 142 -7.37 -8.37 -7.37
CA ILE A 142 -7.28 -9.55 -6.49
C ILE A 142 -7.68 -10.76 -7.33
N LEU A 143 -6.80 -11.77 -7.38
CA LEU A 143 -6.97 -12.96 -8.22
C LEU A 143 -7.91 -14.00 -7.61
N ASP A 144 -7.96 -14.07 -6.28
CA ASP A 144 -8.88 -14.95 -5.56
C ASP A 144 -10.22 -14.24 -5.33
N SER A 145 -11.32 -14.85 -5.81
CA SER A 145 -12.66 -14.26 -5.72
C SER A 145 -13.21 -14.19 -4.29
N ASN A 146 -12.82 -15.15 -3.43
CA ASN A 146 -13.26 -15.16 -2.03
C ASN A 146 -12.57 -14.05 -1.25
N LEU A 147 -11.26 -13.86 -1.47
CA LEU A 147 -10.50 -12.75 -0.92
C LEU A 147 -11.05 -11.41 -1.45
N ALA A 148 -11.36 -11.32 -2.74
CA ALA A 148 -11.96 -10.12 -3.30
C ALA A 148 -13.31 -9.77 -2.65
N GLU A 149 -14.10 -10.78 -2.28
CA GLU A 149 -15.35 -10.56 -1.55
C GLU A 149 -15.11 -10.14 -0.09
N GLN A 150 -14.18 -10.80 0.61
CA GLN A 150 -13.78 -10.40 1.96
C GLN A 150 -13.31 -8.94 2.01
N VAL A 151 -12.53 -8.50 1.02
CA VAL A 151 -12.08 -7.11 0.91
C VAL A 151 -13.26 -6.14 0.80
N LYS A 152 -14.34 -6.49 0.11
CA LYS A 152 -15.52 -5.60 -0.01
C LYS A 152 -16.30 -5.50 1.29
N THR A 153 -16.47 -6.62 1.99
CA THR A 153 -17.34 -6.72 3.18
C THR A 153 -16.60 -6.52 4.49
N MET A 154 -15.28 -6.28 4.44
CA MET A 154 -14.46 -6.11 5.64
C MET A 154 -14.91 -4.91 6.47
N THR A 155 -14.94 -5.11 7.78
CA THR A 155 -14.92 -4.03 8.77
C THR A 155 -13.48 -3.80 9.20
N LEU A 156 -13.03 -2.55 9.17
CA LEU A 156 -11.67 -2.19 9.55
C LEU A 156 -11.40 -2.50 11.03
N PRO A 157 -10.29 -3.20 11.35
CA PRO A 157 -9.86 -3.37 12.74
C PRO A 157 -9.33 -2.03 13.29
N PRO A 158 -9.39 -1.82 14.61
CA PRO A 158 -8.80 -0.63 15.24
C PRO A 158 -7.30 -0.55 14.91
N LEU A 159 -6.79 0.66 14.70
CA LEU A 159 -5.35 0.85 14.53
C LEU A 159 -4.66 0.67 15.88
N HIS A 160 -3.44 0.13 15.86
CA HIS A 160 -2.59 0.08 17.06
C HIS A 160 -2.24 1.52 17.47
N GLY A 161 -3.05 2.12 18.36
CA GLY A 161 -2.89 3.51 18.78
C GLY A 161 -4.20 4.23 19.15
N ASP A 162 -5.38 3.67 18.80
CA ASP A 162 -6.69 4.31 19.04
C ASP A 162 -7.09 4.48 20.53
N GLU A 163 -6.21 4.14 21.49
CA GLU A 163 -6.37 4.50 22.91
C GLU A 163 -5.76 5.87 23.27
N ALA A 164 -5.13 6.60 22.33
CA ALA A 164 -4.57 7.93 22.59
C ALA A 164 -5.15 9.01 21.66
N GLU A 165 -5.75 10.02 22.28
CA GLU A 165 -6.48 11.15 21.71
C GLU A 165 -5.75 11.92 20.59
N GLY A 166 -6.52 12.29 19.55
CA GLY A 166 -6.46 13.63 18.96
C GLY A 166 -5.13 14.14 18.39
N GLY A 167 -4.36 13.29 17.71
CA GLY A 167 -3.15 13.69 16.98
C GLY A 167 -3.44 14.06 15.51
N ASP A 168 -2.82 15.15 15.06
CA ASP A 168 -2.89 15.68 13.69
C ASP A 168 -2.46 14.62 12.65
N ARG A 169 -3.21 14.50 11.55
CA ARG A 169 -3.17 13.35 10.61
C ARG A 169 -2.15 13.52 9.47
N ASP A 170 -0.98 14.10 9.76
CA ASP A 170 -0.05 14.58 8.71
C ASP A 170 1.33 13.88 8.69
N ASP A 171 1.51 12.75 9.40
CA ASP A 171 2.82 12.12 9.59
C ASP A 171 3.20 11.05 8.55
N ALA A 172 2.65 11.09 7.33
CA ALA A 172 3.11 10.22 6.22
C ALA A 172 4.55 10.54 5.73
N HIS A 173 5.29 11.38 6.44
CA HIS A 173 6.62 11.88 6.07
C HIS A 173 7.79 10.96 6.47
N HIS A 174 7.57 9.89 7.26
CA HIS A 174 8.68 9.14 7.87
C HIS A 174 9.22 7.92 7.09
N LEU A 175 8.65 7.56 5.93
CA LEU A 175 9.17 6.47 5.09
C LEU A 175 9.80 7.00 3.79
N THR A 176 11.02 7.54 3.91
CA THR A 176 11.90 7.85 2.75
C THR A 176 12.86 6.71 2.41
#